data_AF-A0A352PN29-F1
#
_entry.id   AF-A0A352PN29-F1
#
_cell.length_a   1.000
_cell.length_b   1.000
_cell.length_c   1.000
_cell.angle_alpha   90.00
_cell.angle_beta   90.00
_cell.angle_gamma   90.00
#
_symmetry.space_group_name_H-M   'P 1'
#
loop_
_entity.id
_entity.type
_entity.pdbx_description
1 polymer ?
#
loop_
_entity_poly.entity_id
_entity_poly.type
_entity_poly.pdbx_seq_one_letter_code
_entity_poly.pdbx_strand_id
1 'polypeptide(L)'
;NILFNYGGQQEIVHCFNSIIKKMKENNDYKDNISEEEILKNLYCFDLPPVDLLVRTSGEKRISNCLLYEIAYAEFIFNDKYWPDYDDVALSADLDEFLKRKRRFGGVV
;
A
#
# COMPACT_ATOMS: atom_id res chain seq x y z
N ASN A 1 8.38 -1.35 -7.77
CA ASN A 1 8.91 -1.96 -6.54
C ASN A 1 8.79 -3.47 -6.62
N ILE A 2 9.82 -4.21 -6.21
CA ILE A 2 9.74 -5.67 -6.05
C ILE A 2 9.73 -5.93 -4.54
N LEU A 3 8.62 -6.45 -4.03
CA LEU A 3 8.43 -6.72 -2.61
C LEU A 3 8.98 -8.10 -2.27
N PHE A 4 10.27 -8.17 -1.93
CA PHE A 4 10.94 -9.42 -1.58
C PHE A 4 11.11 -9.55 -0.07
N ASN A 5 10.66 -10.67 0.51
CA ASN A 5 10.59 -10.87 1.97
C ASN A 5 9.88 -9.71 2.70
N TYR A 6 8.84 -9.17 2.06
CA TYR A 6 8.08 -8.03 2.55
C TYR A 6 6.84 -8.50 3.33
N GLY A 7 6.48 -7.74 4.36
CA GLY A 7 5.18 -7.81 5.02
C GLY A 7 4.81 -6.47 5.65
N GLY A 8 3.59 -6.00 5.41
CA GLY A 8 3.12 -4.69 5.85
C GLY A 8 3.18 -4.52 7.37
N GLN A 9 2.80 -5.54 8.14
CA GLN A 9 2.97 -5.51 9.60
C GLN A 9 4.44 -5.31 10.02
N GLN A 10 5.38 -5.95 9.33
CA GLN A 10 6.81 -5.82 9.63
C GLN A 10 7.31 -4.42 9.24
N GLU A 11 6.86 -3.88 8.12
CA GLU A 11 7.14 -2.50 7.71
C GLU A 11 6.64 -1.49 8.76
N ILE A 12 5.42 -1.64 9.26
CA ILE A 12 4.89 -0.75 10.30
C ILE A 12 5.76 -0.81 11.56
N VAL A 13 6.12 -2.01 12.03
CA VAL A 13 7.02 -2.18 13.18
C VAL A 13 8.38 -1.52 12.92
N HIS A 14 8.93 -1.69 11.73
CA HIS A 14 10.19 -1.05 11.33
C HIS A 14 10.07 0.48 11.34
N CYS A 15 9.01 1.03 10.74
CA CYS A 15 8.72 2.46 10.68
C CYS A 15 8.72 3.09 12.09
N PHE A 16 7.95 2.53 13.03
CA PHE A 16 7.91 3.05 14.40
C PHE A 16 9.26 2.95 15.13
N ASN A 17 9.97 1.83 14.99
CA ASN A 17 11.30 1.67 15.57
C ASN A 17 12.30 2.69 14.99
N SER A 18 12.21 2.98 13.70
CA SER A 18 13.04 3.98 13.02
C SER A 18 12.74 5.40 13.51
N ILE A 19 11.47 5.74 13.73
CA ILE A 19 11.06 7.03 14.30
C ILE A 19 11.61 7.18 15.72
N ILE A 20 11.41 6.18 16.59
CA ILE A 20 11.89 6.18 17.98
C ILE A 20 13.42 6.33 18.02
N LYS A 21 14.14 5.66 17.11
CA LYS A 21 15.60 5.77 17.02
C LYS A 21 16.03 7.20 16.67
N LYS A 22 15.41 7.83 15.67
CA LYS A 22 15.70 9.22 15.27
C LYS A 22 15.41 10.22 16.40
N MET A 23 14.32 10.04 17.14
CA MET A 23 13.97 10.87 18.30
C MET A 23 15.08 10.81 19.37
N LYS A 24 15.56 9.60 19.68
CA LYS A 24 16.66 9.40 20.65
C LYS A 24 17.97 10.02 20.18
N GLU A 25 18.34 9.83 18.92
CA GLU A 25 19.58 10.36 18.34
C GLU A 25 19.61 11.90 18.29
N ASN A 26 18.46 12.53 18.05
CA ASN A 26 18.33 13.99 17.97
C ASN A 26 17.96 14.67 19.29
N ASN A 27 17.74 13.91 20.36
CA ASN A 27 17.18 14.39 21.63
C ASN A 27 15.86 15.16 21.44
N ASP A 28 15.05 14.72 20.48
CA ASP A 28 13.78 15.32 20.06
C ASP A 28 12.62 14.40 20.46
N TYR A 29 12.30 14.40 21.75
CA TYR A 29 11.21 13.59 22.31
C TYR A 29 9.88 14.30 22.11
N LYS A 30 9.03 13.72 21.26
CA LYS A 30 7.66 14.20 20.99
C LYS A 30 6.65 13.25 21.63
N ASP A 31 5.52 13.81 22.06
CA ASP A 31 4.40 13.03 22.60
C ASP A 31 3.53 12.42 21.49
N ASN A 32 3.64 12.92 20.26
CA ASN A 32 2.82 12.50 19.12
C ASN A 32 3.68 12.23 17.88
N ILE A 33 3.20 11.30 17.03
CA ILE A 33 3.74 11.01 15.70
C ILE A 33 2.66 11.35 14.69
N SER A 34 2.98 12.18 13.71
CA SER A 34 2.07 12.55 12.62
C SER A 34 1.99 11.47 11.53
N GLU A 35 0.92 11.50 10.72
CA GLU A 35 0.81 10.65 9.52
C GLU A 35 1.94 10.92 8.52
N GLU A 36 2.36 12.19 8.38
CA GLU A 36 3.49 12.57 7.53
C GLU A 36 4.80 11.92 8.02
N GLU A 37 5.01 11.87 9.34
CA GLU A 37 6.17 11.18 9.92
C GLU A 37 6.10 9.67 9.67
N ILE A 38 4.92 9.04 9.73
CA ILE A 38 4.76 7.63 9.37
C ILE A 38 5.11 7.43 7.90
N LEU A 39 4.49 8.19 7.00
CA LEU A 39 4.70 8.10 5.56
C LEU A 39 6.18 8.18 5.20
N LYS A 40 6.92 9.15 5.77
CA LYS A 40 8.37 9.34 5.54
C LYS A 40 9.27 8.19 6.05
N ASN A 41 8.73 7.27 6.85
CA ASN A 41 9.48 6.17 7.44
C ASN A 41 9.01 4.78 6.97
N LEU A 42 8.03 4.70 6.06
CA LEU A 42 7.70 3.48 5.32
C LEU A 42 8.78 3.17 4.28
N TYR A 43 8.87 1.93 3.80
CA TYR A 43 9.85 1.57 2.77
C TYR A 43 9.54 2.24 1.43
N CYS A 44 8.27 2.53 1.18
CA CYS A 44 7.75 3.10 -0.07
C CYS A 44 7.47 4.61 0.02
N PHE A 45 8.12 5.35 0.91
CA PHE A 45 7.80 6.75 1.22
C PHE A 45 7.89 7.74 0.04
N ASP A 46 8.69 7.41 -0.97
CA ASP A 46 8.98 8.25 -2.14
C ASP A 46 8.02 7.98 -3.32
N LEU A 47 7.03 7.12 -3.12
CA LEU A 47 6.10 6.67 -4.15
C LEU A 47 4.71 7.28 -3.94
N PRO A 48 3.93 7.43 -5.03
CA PRO A 48 2.53 7.82 -4.89
C PRO A 48 1.73 6.72 -4.17
N PRO A 49 0.59 7.08 -3.54
CA PRO A 49 -0.35 6.11 -3.00
C PRO A 49 -0.80 5.08 -4.03
N VAL A 50 -1.20 3.89 -3.57
CA VAL A 50 -1.71 2.86 -4.47
C VAL A 50 -3.15 3.19 -4.84
N ASP A 51 -3.40 3.46 -6.13
CA ASP A 51 -4.76 3.65 -6.65
C ASP A 51 -5.52 2.33 -6.81
N LEU A 52 -4.84 1.29 -7.29
CA LEU A 52 -5.42 -0.01 -7.64
C LEU A 52 -4.50 -1.15 -7.21
N LEU A 53 -5.04 -2.08 -6.42
CA LEU A 53 -4.41 -3.37 -6.14
C LEU A 53 -5.11 -4.46 -6.95
N VAL A 54 -4.37 -5.09 -7.87
CA VAL A 54 -4.80 -6.29 -8.57
C VAL A 54 -4.23 -7.53 -7.89
N ARG A 55 -5.08 -8.52 -7.60
CA ARG A 55 -4.67 -9.82 -7.07
C ARG A 55 -5.25 -10.96 -7.91
N THR A 56 -4.36 -11.78 -8.43
CA THR A 56 -4.69 -12.97 -9.25
C THR A 56 -5.13 -14.16 -8.41
N SER A 57 -5.53 -15.25 -9.08
CA SER A 57 -5.97 -16.55 -8.57
C SER A 57 -7.29 -16.56 -7.78
N GLY A 58 -8.12 -15.53 -7.93
CA GLY A 58 -9.46 -15.44 -7.32
C GLY A 58 -9.47 -15.19 -5.80
N GLU A 59 -8.30 -15.02 -5.18
CA GLU A 59 -8.18 -14.94 -3.73
C GLU A 59 -8.53 -13.56 -3.19
N LYS A 60 -9.65 -13.44 -2.47
CA LYS A 60 -10.18 -12.17 -1.96
C LYS A 60 -9.60 -11.80 -0.60
N ARG A 61 -8.28 -11.60 -0.55
CA ARG A 61 -7.54 -11.17 0.64
C ARG A 61 -6.36 -10.28 0.25
N ILE A 62 -5.81 -9.55 1.21
CA ILE A 62 -4.61 -8.72 1.00
C ILE A 62 -3.32 -9.49 1.31
N SER A 63 -3.38 -10.42 2.26
CA SER A 63 -2.22 -11.20 2.70
C SER A 63 -1.01 -10.33 3.10
N ASN A 64 -1.25 -9.29 3.90
CA ASN A 64 -0.17 -8.47 4.48
C ASN A 64 0.66 -7.68 3.44
N CYS A 65 0.16 -7.50 2.21
CA CYS A 65 0.81 -6.67 1.19
C CYS A 65 0.42 -5.20 1.37
N LEU A 66 1.40 -4.27 1.43
CA LEU A 66 1.23 -2.82 1.37
C LEU A 66 0.10 -2.25 2.25
N LEU A 67 0.03 -2.68 3.52
CA LEU A 67 -1.13 -2.43 4.38
C LEU A 67 -1.45 -0.94 4.56
N TYR A 68 -0.43 -0.09 4.64
CA TYR A 68 -0.62 1.34 4.80
C TYR A 68 -0.92 2.01 3.46
N GLU A 69 -0.20 1.63 2.42
CA GLU A 69 -0.23 2.27 1.10
C GLU A 69 -1.54 1.98 0.35
N ILE A 70 -2.19 0.85 0.63
CA ILE A 70 -3.46 0.48 -0.01
C ILE A 70 -4.69 0.93 0.78
N ALA A 71 -4.54 1.73 1.84
CA ALA A 71 -5.64 2.13 2.72
C ALA A 71 -6.83 2.76 1.95
N TYR A 72 -6.55 3.44 0.84
CA TYR A 72 -7.54 4.05 -0.05
C TYR A 72 -7.56 3.44 -1.45
N ALA A 73 -6.83 2.36 -1.69
CA ALA A 73 -6.79 1.70 -2.98
C ALA A 73 -8.13 1.04 -3.30
N GLU A 74 -8.44 0.98 -4.60
CA GLU A 74 -9.45 0.06 -5.09
C GLU A 74 -8.86 -1.34 -5.29
N PHE A 75 -9.72 -2.35 -5.23
CA PHE A 75 -9.31 -3.74 -5.36
C PHE A 75 -9.96 -4.39 -6.59
N ILE A 76 -9.17 -5.15 -7.32
CA ILE A 76 -9.63 -6.13 -8.32
C ILE A 76 -9.04 -7.49 -7.95
N PHE A 77 -9.92 -8.47 -7.78
CA PHE A 77 -9.56 -9.86 -7.56
C PHE A 77 -9.85 -10.63 -8.85
N ASN A 78 -8.80 -10.93 -9.60
CA ASN A 78 -8.88 -11.57 -10.90
C ASN A 78 -8.73 -13.10 -10.73
N ASP A 79 -9.60 -13.87 -11.38
CA ASP A 79 -9.62 -15.32 -11.27
C ASP A 79 -8.50 -16.01 -12.07
N LYS A 80 -7.84 -15.33 -13.01
CA LYS A 80 -6.67 -15.86 -13.73
C LYS A 80 -5.53 -16.18 -12.76
N TYR A 81 -4.79 -17.27 -12.99
CA TYR A 81 -3.55 -17.52 -12.26
C TYR A 81 -2.43 -16.59 -12.74
N TRP A 82 -1.44 -16.30 -11.88
CA TRP A 82 -0.34 -15.39 -12.22
C TRP A 82 0.40 -15.75 -13.53
N PRO A 83 0.72 -17.02 -13.83
CA PRO A 83 1.36 -17.37 -15.11
C PRO A 83 0.50 -17.10 -16.34
N ASP A 84 -0.82 -17.03 -16.18
CA ASP A 84 -1.81 -16.79 -17.25
C ASP A 84 -2.26 -15.32 -17.32
N TYR A 85 -1.74 -14.47 -16.43
CA TYR A 85 -2.09 -13.05 -16.36
C TYR A 85 -1.19 -12.23 -17.29
N ASP A 86 -1.77 -11.78 -18.39
CA ASP A 86 -1.13 -11.10 -19.51
C ASP A 86 -1.50 -9.60 -19.60
N ASP A 87 -0.97 -8.92 -20.61
CA ASP A 87 -1.26 -7.51 -20.91
C ASP A 87 -2.75 -7.26 -21.24
N VAL A 88 -3.42 -8.25 -21.85
CA VAL A 88 -4.87 -8.22 -22.10
C VAL A 88 -5.65 -8.24 -20.79
N ALA A 89 -5.27 -9.11 -19.83
CA ALA A 89 -5.88 -9.13 -18.50
C ALA A 89 -5.70 -7.80 -17.77
N LEU A 90 -4.48 -7.27 -17.77
CA LEU A 90 -4.19 -5.99 -17.13
C LEU A 90 -4.98 -4.84 -17.74
N SER A 91 -5.10 -4.80 -19.07
CA SER A 91 -5.89 -3.77 -19.75
C SER A 91 -7.37 -3.86 -19.36
N ALA A 92 -7.92 -5.07 -19.23
CA ALA A 92 -9.29 -5.27 -18.79
C ALA A 92 -9.52 -4.80 -17.34
N ASP A 93 -8.59 -5.10 -16.43
CA ASP A 93 -8.65 -4.67 -15.03
C ASP A 93 -8.52 -3.13 -14.91
N LEU A 94 -7.66 -2.50 -15.72
CA LEU A 94 -7.55 -1.04 -15.79
C LEU A 94 -8.83 -0.39 -16.35
N ASP A 95 -9.42 -0.97 -17.40
CA ASP A 95 -10.69 -0.50 -17.95
C ASP A 95 -11.82 -0.59 -16.92
N GLU A 96 -11.84 -1.65 -16.10
CA GLU A 96 -12.79 -1.77 -14.99
C GLU A 96 -12.58 -0.65 -13.98
N PHE A 97 -11.34 -0.44 -13.54
CA PHE A 97 -10.98 0.63 -12.61
C PHE A 97 -11.41 2.01 -13.12
N LEU A 98 -11.13 2.33 -14.38
CA LEU A 98 -11.48 3.62 -14.99
C LEU A 98 -13.00 3.84 -15.13
N LYS A 99 -13.79 2.76 -15.23
CA LYS A 99 -15.26 2.83 -15.32
C LYS A 99 -15.93 3.08 -13.96
N ARG A 100 -15.23 2.83 -12.86
CA ARG A 100 -15.80 3.02 -11.52
C ARG A 100 -15.98 4.51 -11.25
N LYS A 101 -17.20 4.90 -10.90
CA LYS A 101 -17.48 6.25 -10.45
C LYS A 101 -16.85 6.43 -9.07
N ARG A 102 -15.74 7.17 -9.01
CA ARG A 102 -15.14 7.60 -7.76
C ARG A 102 -16.22 8.27 -6.92
N ARG A 103 -16.55 7.65 -5.80
CA ARG A 103 -17.37 8.32 -4.79
C ARG A 103 -16.43 9.33 -4.17
N PHE A 104 -16.75 10.62 -4.27
CA PHE A 104 -16.16 11.61 -3.39
C PHE A 104 -16.63 11.28 -1.97
N GLY A 105 -15.99 10.30 -1.33
CA GLY A 105 -15.97 10.24 0.13
C GLY A 105 -15.36 11.56 0.54
N GLY A 106 -16.06 12.35 1.36
CA GLY A 106 -15.64 13.70 1.71
C GLY A 106 -14.20 13.68 2.21
N VAL A 107 -13.27 14.03 1.31
CA VAL A 107 -11.89 14.29 1.67
C VAL A 107 -11.95 15.71 2.25
N VAL A 108 -11.97 15.78 3.57
CA VAL A 108 -11.71 17.01 4.33
C VAL A 108 -10.25 16.97 4.75
#